data_AF-A0A6J4VWL9-F1
#
_entry.id   AF-A0A6J4VWL9-F1
#
_cell.length_a   1.000
_cell.length_b   1.000
_cell.length_c   1.000
_cell.angle_alpha   90.00
_cell.angle_beta   90.00
_cell.angle_gamma   90.00
#
_symmetry.space_group_name_H-M   'P 1'
#
loop_
_entity.id
_entity.type
_entity.pdbx_description
1 polymer ?
#
loop_
_entity_poly.entity_id
_entity_poly.type
_entity_poly.pdbx_seq_one_letter_code
_entity_poly.pdbx_strand_id
1 'polypeptide(L)'
;MSRLFIRASLSWLIVVSTLLGARPVAVTADDGDAAWAAIRRGYPADQPLYRATWLPRRFGAPQYNTNPYGIVYRGEGDERLTFAFSLNAADAPLQVPPNAAPYTVRGLPAYILLPAIGPDRQLAPPFVFEIGWHEAGTSYRVRLDNSRQPGSAGGDLVLIVDSLAPVGADGAVAPRCFAATGQCIGGRFLARWLAYGGLARNGYPLTDEFRQTLEDGQEYTVQYFERVRLEWHPENDPFDQVQLGQFGRRVFRERSGRESDPPVPQTGPSYFTETGHNLSGPFLDYWQQNGGISQFGQPLTEPFPERLEDGNVYTVQYFERARFEYHPANAPPYNVLLGQFGRQILAAGGR
;
A
#
# COMPACT_ATOMS: atom_id res chain seq x y z
N MET A 1 63.95 -20.81 22.55
CA MET A 1 63.97 -19.86 21.43
C MET A 1 62.86 -20.22 20.45
N SER A 2 62.09 -19.21 20.01
CA SER A 2 61.40 -19.11 18.71
C SER A 2 60.25 -20.06 18.33
N ARG A 3 59.02 -19.58 18.55
CA ARG A 3 57.98 -19.22 17.54
C ARG A 3 57.90 -19.97 16.18
N LEU A 4 56.72 -20.57 15.96
CA LEU A 4 55.68 -20.20 14.96
C LEU A 4 55.52 -21.03 13.65
N PHE A 5 54.23 -21.14 13.25
CA PHE A 5 53.62 -21.51 11.94
C PHE A 5 53.37 -23.00 11.62
N ILE A 6 52.27 -23.45 10.97
CA ILE A 6 50.89 -22.98 10.68
C ILE A 6 50.12 -24.18 10.05
N ARG A 7 48.77 -24.19 10.16
CA ARG A 7 47.72 -24.85 9.33
C ARG A 7 47.79 -26.38 9.06
N ALA A 8 46.69 -27.11 9.35
CA ALA A 8 45.53 -27.32 8.43
C ALA A 8 44.65 -28.51 8.88
N SER A 9 43.32 -28.28 8.85
CA SER A 9 42.24 -29.22 8.45
C SER A 9 42.14 -30.66 8.99
N LEU A 10 41.08 -30.95 9.75
CA LEU A 10 40.31 -32.22 9.78
C LEU A 10 38.94 -31.89 10.44
N SER A 11 37.80 -31.92 9.75
CA SER A 11 37.01 -33.10 9.32
C SER A 11 36.59 -34.03 10.47
N TRP A 12 35.32 -33.88 10.89
CA TRP A 12 34.34 -34.90 11.32
C TRP A 12 34.71 -35.93 12.41
N LEU A 13 33.98 -35.93 13.54
CA LEU A 13 33.02 -36.99 13.99
C LEU A 13 32.48 -36.63 15.40
N ILE A 14 31.17 -36.35 15.54
CA ILE A 14 30.12 -37.24 16.08
C ILE A 14 30.22 -37.52 17.59
N VAL A 15 29.29 -36.93 18.35
CA VAL A 15 28.63 -37.60 19.48
C VAL A 15 27.12 -37.49 19.25
N VAL A 16 26.48 -38.63 19.10
CA VAL A 16 25.02 -38.83 18.95
C VAL A 16 24.50 -39.44 20.24
N SER A 17 23.36 -38.95 20.74
CA SER A 17 22.14 -39.74 21.06
C SER A 17 21.09 -38.82 21.72
N THR A 18 20.14 -38.26 20.98
CA THR A 18 18.73 -38.71 20.77
C THR A 18 17.85 -38.84 22.01
N LEU A 19 16.86 -37.93 22.11
CA LEU A 19 15.44 -38.23 22.30
C LEU A 19 14.60 -37.00 21.92
N LEU A 20 13.52 -37.24 21.15
CA LEU A 20 12.59 -36.30 20.50
C LEU A 20 13.06 -35.78 19.12
N GLY A 21 12.49 -36.39 18.07
CA GLY A 21 12.83 -36.15 16.67
C GLY A 21 12.35 -34.82 16.12
N ALA A 22 13.17 -33.79 16.22
CA ALA A 22 13.10 -32.61 15.36
C ALA A 22 14.46 -32.42 14.67
N ARG A 23 14.50 -32.57 13.34
CA ARG A 23 15.66 -32.14 12.55
C ARG A 23 15.72 -30.62 12.58
N PRO A 24 16.88 -29.97 12.80
CA PRO A 24 17.00 -28.55 12.52
C PRO A 24 16.84 -28.36 11.02
N VAL A 25 15.69 -27.81 10.62
CA VAL A 25 15.44 -27.40 9.24
C VAL A 25 16.25 -26.13 9.03
N ALA A 26 17.27 -26.20 8.20
CA ALA A 26 17.87 -25.01 7.61
C ALA A 26 16.84 -24.45 6.62
N VAL A 27 16.08 -23.44 7.03
CA VAL A 27 15.17 -22.70 6.15
C VAL A 27 15.95 -21.49 5.63
N THR A 28 16.19 -21.48 4.33
CA THR A 28 16.70 -20.31 3.60
C THR A 28 15.57 -19.83 2.69
N ALA A 29 15.22 -18.54 2.83
CA ALA A 29 14.08 -17.79 2.28
C ALA A 29 12.78 -17.81 3.14
N ASP A 30 12.73 -17.05 4.25
CA ASP A 30 11.49 -16.46 4.86
C ASP A 30 11.72 -15.79 6.25
N ASP A 31 12.64 -14.84 6.35
CA ASP A 31 12.92 -14.19 7.66
C ASP A 31 11.79 -13.24 8.13
N GLY A 32 10.80 -12.97 7.28
CA GLY A 32 9.65 -12.09 7.57
C GLY A 32 8.56 -12.74 8.41
N ASP A 33 8.10 -13.91 7.98
CA ASP A 33 6.92 -14.56 8.54
C ASP A 33 7.24 -15.23 9.88
N ALA A 34 8.48 -15.71 10.07
CA ALA A 34 8.91 -16.35 11.30
C ALA A 34 8.78 -15.45 12.54
N ALA A 35 9.09 -14.15 12.44
CA ALA A 35 8.97 -13.21 13.54
C ALA A 35 7.50 -12.95 13.91
N TRP A 36 6.64 -12.78 12.90
CA TRP A 36 5.20 -12.62 13.11
C TRP A 36 4.52 -13.90 13.60
N ALA A 37 4.98 -15.07 13.14
CA ALA A 37 4.54 -16.36 13.64
C ALA A 37 4.90 -16.54 15.12
N ALA A 38 6.09 -16.08 15.53
CA ALA A 38 6.52 -16.11 16.92
C ALA A 38 5.62 -15.24 17.81
N ILE A 39 5.23 -14.04 17.35
CA ILE A 39 4.22 -13.24 18.04
C ILE A 39 2.89 -13.96 18.09
N ARG A 40 2.35 -14.37 16.94
CA ARG A 40 1.04 -15.01 16.86
C ARG A 40 0.91 -16.22 17.79
N ARG A 41 1.97 -17.01 17.97
CA ARG A 41 2.03 -18.13 18.92
C ARG A 41 1.98 -17.71 20.39
N GLY A 42 2.57 -16.56 20.73
CA GLY A 42 2.53 -16.00 22.09
C GLY A 42 1.32 -15.10 22.36
N TYR A 43 0.48 -14.85 21.34
CA TYR A 43 -0.63 -13.90 21.38
C TYR A 43 -1.99 -14.63 21.48
N PRO A 44 -2.93 -14.19 22.35
CA PRO A 44 -4.22 -14.84 22.54
C PRO A 44 -4.99 -15.02 21.22
N ALA A 45 -5.41 -16.24 20.91
CA ALA A 45 -5.99 -16.64 19.61
C ALA A 45 -7.24 -15.82 19.21
N ASP A 46 -7.98 -15.37 20.20
CA ASP A 46 -9.20 -14.55 20.09
C ASP A 46 -8.91 -13.05 19.92
N GLN A 47 -7.69 -12.60 20.22
CA GLN A 47 -7.28 -11.22 20.04
C GLN A 47 -6.80 -10.97 18.60
N PRO A 48 -7.27 -9.89 17.96
CA PRO A 48 -6.87 -9.58 16.60
C PRO A 48 -5.40 -9.15 16.57
N LEU A 49 -4.64 -9.62 15.59
CA LEU A 49 -3.25 -9.25 15.38
C LEU A 49 -3.11 -8.78 13.93
N TYR A 50 -2.43 -7.66 13.74
CA TYR A 50 -2.30 -7.04 12.42
C TYR A 50 -0.84 -6.83 12.05
N ARG A 51 -0.56 -7.05 10.76
CA ARG A 51 0.73 -6.80 10.13
C ARG A 51 0.49 -5.94 8.89
N ALA A 52 1.40 -5.01 8.64
CA ALA A 52 1.36 -4.21 7.42
C ALA A 52 1.55 -5.11 6.21
N THR A 53 0.69 -4.97 5.20
CA THR A 53 0.81 -5.70 3.92
C THR A 53 1.85 -5.06 3.00
N TRP A 54 2.35 -3.88 3.36
CA TRP A 54 3.40 -3.17 2.68
C TRP A 54 4.30 -2.40 3.68
N LEU A 55 5.59 -2.33 3.38
CA LEU A 55 6.57 -1.48 4.06
C LEU A 55 7.53 -0.88 3.03
N PRO A 56 8.06 0.34 3.29
CA PRO A 56 9.15 0.89 2.50
C PRO A 56 10.37 -0.05 2.46
N ARG A 57 11.04 -0.15 1.29
CA ARG A 57 12.20 -1.04 1.09
C ARG A 57 13.38 -0.79 2.05
N ARG A 58 13.48 0.42 2.59
CA ARG A 58 14.52 0.79 3.56
C ARG A 58 14.44 0.00 4.85
N PHE A 59 13.27 -0.56 5.18
CA PHE A 59 13.11 -1.45 6.32
C PHE A 59 13.59 -2.86 5.99
N GLY A 60 14.54 -3.35 6.78
CA GLY A 60 15.02 -4.72 6.73
C GLY A 60 14.03 -5.75 7.30
N ALA A 61 14.53 -6.94 7.61
CA ALA A 61 13.70 -8.02 8.17
C ALA A 61 13.09 -7.66 9.55
N PRO A 62 11.85 -8.13 9.84
CA PRO A 62 11.24 -7.93 11.15
C PRO A 62 12.01 -8.67 12.24
N GLN A 63 12.13 -8.02 13.39
CA GLN A 63 12.73 -8.59 14.60
C GLN A 63 11.67 -8.66 15.68
N TYR A 64 11.47 -9.86 16.26
CA TYR A 64 10.65 -10.02 17.45
C TYR A 64 11.27 -9.25 18.62
N ASN A 65 10.45 -8.47 19.30
CA ASN A 65 10.82 -7.74 20.50
C ASN A 65 9.90 -8.15 21.65
N THR A 66 10.48 -8.36 22.83
CA THR A 66 9.75 -8.69 24.06
C THR A 66 9.42 -7.46 24.89
N ASN A 67 10.08 -6.32 24.64
CA ASN A 67 9.82 -5.07 25.36
C ASN A 67 10.03 -3.82 24.47
N PRO A 68 8.96 -3.15 23.99
CA PRO A 68 7.57 -3.59 24.10
C PRO A 68 7.36 -4.91 23.36
N TYR A 69 6.36 -5.69 23.79
CA TYR A 69 5.96 -6.89 23.08
C TYR A 69 5.49 -6.51 21.67
N GLY A 70 6.18 -6.99 20.62
CA GLY A 70 6.00 -6.43 19.29
C GLY A 70 7.03 -6.83 18.24
N ILE A 71 6.95 -6.17 17.09
CA ILE A 71 7.90 -6.29 15.98
C ILE A 71 8.63 -4.97 15.78
N VAL A 72 9.94 -5.05 15.56
CA VAL A 72 10.76 -3.91 15.17
C VAL A 72 11.36 -4.17 13.79
N TYR A 73 11.23 -3.18 12.90
CA TYR A 73 11.97 -3.11 11.65
C TYR A 73 13.02 -2.03 11.76
N ARG A 74 14.24 -2.35 11.32
CA ARG A 74 15.35 -1.37 11.24
C ARG A 74 15.39 -0.80 9.83
N GLY A 75 15.33 0.53 9.75
CA GLY A 75 15.43 1.29 8.51
C GLY A 75 16.88 1.68 8.19
N GLU A 76 17.04 2.70 7.34
CA GLU A 76 18.34 3.30 7.07
C GLU A 76 18.83 4.14 8.26
N GLY A 77 20.14 4.09 8.53
CA GLY A 77 20.74 4.82 9.65
C GLY A 77 20.23 4.31 10.99
N ASP A 78 19.51 5.15 11.73
CA ASP A 78 18.90 4.82 13.02
C ASP A 78 17.37 4.81 13.01
N GLU A 79 16.77 4.83 11.82
CA GLU A 79 15.32 4.74 11.66
C GLU A 79 14.80 3.40 12.22
N ARG A 80 13.70 3.46 12.97
CA ARG A 80 13.05 2.28 13.55
C ARG A 80 11.55 2.37 13.40
N LEU A 81 10.95 1.34 12.83
CA LEU A 81 9.50 1.15 12.82
C LEU A 81 9.13 0.06 13.82
N THR A 82 8.33 0.41 14.80
CA THR A 82 7.93 -0.47 15.91
C THR A 82 6.43 -0.69 15.89
N PHE A 83 6.01 -1.95 15.76
CA PHE A 83 4.65 -2.40 16.05
C PHE A 83 4.64 -2.93 17.47
N ALA A 84 3.92 -2.28 18.37
CA ALA A 84 3.80 -2.67 19.76
C ALA A 84 2.36 -3.01 20.12
N PHE A 85 2.20 -4.09 20.91
CA PHE A 85 0.91 -4.60 21.36
C PHE A 85 0.96 -4.72 22.89
N SER A 86 0.02 -4.08 23.61
CA SER A 86 -0.18 -4.35 25.04
C SER A 86 -1.42 -5.20 25.23
N LEU A 87 -1.21 -6.38 25.84
CA LEU A 87 -2.24 -7.36 26.18
C LEU A 87 -2.85 -7.12 27.57
N ASN A 88 -2.32 -6.18 28.34
CA ASN A 88 -2.79 -5.94 29.70
C ASN A 88 -4.01 -5.02 29.67
N ALA A 89 -5.20 -5.58 29.85
CA ALA A 89 -6.44 -4.82 30.03
C ALA A 89 -6.45 -3.94 31.31
N ALA A 90 -5.50 -4.17 32.23
CA ALA A 90 -5.30 -3.38 33.45
C ALA A 90 -4.35 -2.19 33.26
N ASP A 91 -3.63 -2.12 32.12
CA ASP A 91 -2.99 -0.88 31.72
C ASP A 91 -4.11 0.07 31.29
N ALA A 92 -4.17 1.26 31.89
CA ALA A 92 -5.14 2.28 31.50
C ALA A 92 -5.20 2.38 29.96
N PRO A 93 -6.38 2.68 29.35
CA PRO A 93 -6.46 2.92 27.91
C PRO A 93 -5.31 3.85 27.52
N LEU A 94 -4.61 3.52 26.42
CA LEU A 94 -3.45 4.29 25.92
C LEU A 94 -3.68 5.76 26.22
N GLN A 95 -2.85 6.33 27.10
CA GLN A 95 -2.98 7.75 27.41
C GLN A 95 -2.73 8.50 26.11
N VAL A 96 -3.82 8.97 25.51
CA VAL A 96 -3.76 9.75 24.28
C VAL A 96 -2.91 10.97 24.60
N PRO A 97 -1.77 11.16 23.90
CA PRO A 97 -0.93 12.31 24.16
C PRO A 97 -1.77 13.59 24.04
N PRO A 98 -1.63 14.58 24.93
CA PRO A 98 -2.45 15.78 24.91
C PRO A 98 -2.40 16.56 23.58
N ASN A 99 -1.32 16.36 22.81
CA ASN A 99 -1.07 16.98 21.51
C ASN A 99 -1.36 16.05 20.32
N ALA A 100 -1.96 14.88 20.54
CA ALA A 100 -2.32 13.98 19.45
C ALA A 100 -3.58 14.48 18.72
N ALA A 101 -3.59 14.32 17.40
CA ALA A 101 -4.76 14.61 16.57
C ALA A 101 -5.64 13.36 16.45
N PRO A 102 -6.97 13.51 16.27
CA PRO A 102 -7.85 12.39 16.01
C PRO A 102 -7.50 11.74 14.67
N TYR A 103 -7.59 10.42 14.63
CA TYR A 103 -7.37 9.60 13.44
C TYR A 103 -8.35 8.42 13.44
N THR A 104 -8.36 7.61 12.39
CA THR A 104 -9.22 6.41 12.33
C THR A 104 -8.44 5.27 11.70
N VAL A 105 -8.43 4.12 12.36
CA VAL A 105 -7.80 2.90 11.85
C VAL A 105 -8.89 1.85 11.67
N ARG A 106 -9.15 1.43 10.42
CA ARG A 106 -10.20 0.44 10.10
C ARG A 106 -11.59 0.79 10.71
N GLY A 107 -11.94 2.07 10.73
CA GLY A 107 -13.21 2.57 11.29
C GLY A 107 -13.22 2.72 12.82
N LEU A 108 -12.12 2.37 13.51
CA LEU A 108 -11.99 2.54 14.95
C LEU A 108 -11.37 3.90 15.30
N PRO A 109 -11.80 4.53 16.41
CA PRO A 109 -11.15 5.72 16.94
C PRO A 109 -9.66 5.46 17.19
N ALA A 110 -8.82 6.35 16.66
CA ALA A 110 -7.39 6.32 16.82
C ALA A 110 -6.85 7.73 17.06
N TYR A 111 -5.57 7.82 17.37
CA TYR A 111 -4.85 9.09 17.42
C TYR A 111 -3.60 9.02 16.54
N ILE A 112 -3.17 10.17 16.05
CA ILE A 112 -1.86 10.36 15.43
C ILE A 112 -1.06 11.41 16.20
N LEU A 113 0.16 11.05 16.55
CA LEU A 113 1.15 11.94 17.14
C LEU A 113 2.17 12.31 16.07
N LEU A 114 2.31 13.61 15.84
CA LEU A 114 3.32 14.18 14.95
C LEU A 114 4.45 14.80 15.78
N PRO A 115 5.67 14.95 15.21
CA PRO A 115 6.76 15.63 15.90
C PRO A 115 6.40 17.08 16.20
N ALA A 116 7.02 17.63 17.25
CA ALA A 116 6.81 19.02 17.62
C ALA A 116 7.25 19.96 16.48
N ILE A 117 6.47 21.02 16.27
CA ILE A 117 6.81 22.10 15.36
C ILE A 117 7.56 23.17 16.15
N GLY A 118 8.81 23.43 15.76
CA GLY A 118 9.67 24.45 16.33
C GLY A 118 9.19 25.89 16.03
N PRO A 119 9.83 26.89 16.66
CA PRO A 119 9.45 28.30 16.50
C PRO A 119 9.58 28.83 15.06
N ASP A 120 10.36 28.17 14.22
CA ASP A 120 10.56 28.44 12.79
C ASP A 120 9.56 27.72 11.88
N ARG A 121 8.54 27.07 12.46
CA ARG A 121 7.58 26.19 11.77
C ARG A 121 8.20 24.95 11.11
N GLN A 122 9.40 24.54 11.52
CA GLN A 122 10.00 23.27 11.09
C GLN A 122 9.77 22.18 12.13
N LEU A 123 9.80 20.92 11.71
CA LEU A 123 9.77 19.82 12.66
C LEU A 123 11.06 19.85 13.50
N ALA A 124 10.93 19.64 14.80
CA ALA A 124 12.06 19.56 15.73
C ALA A 124 12.37 18.09 16.08
N PRO A 125 13.66 17.69 16.13
CA PRO A 125 14.04 16.35 16.54
C PRO A 125 13.82 16.13 18.04
N PRO A 126 13.56 14.88 18.49
CA PRO A 126 13.47 13.66 17.68
C PRO A 126 12.18 13.59 16.84
N PHE A 127 12.28 13.15 15.59
CA PHE A 127 11.11 13.00 14.71
C PHE A 127 10.42 11.67 15.01
N VAL A 128 9.50 11.72 15.97
CA VAL A 128 8.69 10.58 16.37
C VAL A 128 7.29 10.75 15.78
N PHE A 129 6.91 9.81 14.94
CA PHE A 129 5.53 9.66 14.46
C PHE A 129 4.93 8.44 15.11
N GLU A 130 3.70 8.54 15.61
CA GLU A 130 3.01 7.40 16.23
C GLU A 130 1.53 7.41 15.86
N ILE A 131 0.99 6.25 15.50
CA ILE A 131 -0.45 6.03 15.41
C ILE A 131 -0.81 4.98 16.45
N GLY A 132 -1.75 5.31 17.32
CA GLY A 132 -2.24 4.42 18.37
C GLY A 132 -3.76 4.25 18.32
N TRP A 133 -4.21 3.04 18.60
CA TRP A 133 -5.64 2.72 18.70
C TRP A 133 -5.86 1.60 19.72
N HIS A 134 -7.13 1.38 20.07
CA HIS A 134 -7.55 0.34 20.99
C HIS A 134 -8.64 -0.52 20.36
N GLU A 135 -8.49 -1.84 20.44
CA GLU A 135 -9.42 -2.81 19.85
C GLU A 135 -9.47 -4.06 20.72
N ALA A 136 -10.67 -4.53 21.06
CA ALA A 136 -10.90 -5.77 21.83
C ALA A 136 -10.12 -5.91 23.16
N GLY A 137 -9.78 -4.79 23.82
CA GLY A 137 -9.00 -4.80 25.07
C GLY A 137 -7.48 -4.79 24.86
N THR A 138 -7.03 -4.71 23.60
CA THR A 138 -5.63 -4.55 23.23
C THR A 138 -5.35 -3.10 22.84
N SER A 139 -4.24 -2.56 23.34
CA SER A 139 -3.66 -1.31 22.88
C SER A 139 -2.61 -1.55 21.79
N TYR A 140 -2.75 -0.89 20.64
CA TYR A 140 -1.81 -0.97 19.52
C TYR A 140 -1.09 0.35 19.34
N ARG A 141 0.21 0.28 19.04
CA ARG A 141 0.99 1.43 18.59
C ARG A 141 1.85 1.04 17.39
N VAL A 142 1.82 1.85 16.35
CA VAL A 142 2.81 1.82 15.28
C VAL A 142 3.59 3.12 15.37
N ARG A 143 4.87 2.99 15.67
CA ARG A 143 5.77 4.12 15.92
C ARG A 143 6.91 4.11 14.92
N LEU A 144 7.15 5.24 14.28
CA LEU A 144 8.29 5.49 13.42
C LEU A 144 9.20 6.52 14.08
N ASP A 145 10.36 6.06 14.54
CA ASP A 145 11.44 6.90 15.04
C ASP A 145 12.41 7.20 13.90
N ASN A 146 12.65 8.48 13.61
CA ASN A 146 13.66 8.93 12.65
C ASN A 146 14.45 10.09 13.25
N SER A 147 15.77 9.97 13.37
CA SER A 147 16.57 11.05 13.97
C SER A 147 17.17 12.03 12.96
N ARG A 148 17.13 11.69 11.66
CA ARG A 148 17.93 12.39 10.64
C ARG A 148 17.13 13.20 9.63
N GLN A 149 15.95 12.75 9.18
CA GLN A 149 15.17 13.48 8.16
C GLN A 149 13.67 13.17 8.20
N PRO A 150 12.78 14.17 8.34
CA PRO A 150 11.34 13.93 8.50
C PRO A 150 10.50 13.93 7.22
N GLY A 151 11.08 14.21 6.04
CA GLY A 151 10.36 14.67 4.84
C GLY A 151 9.15 13.82 4.38
N SER A 152 9.24 12.48 4.42
CA SER A 152 8.15 11.56 4.03
C SER A 152 7.66 10.65 5.16
N ALA A 153 8.31 10.66 6.32
CA ALA A 153 8.13 9.67 7.37
C ALA A 153 6.70 9.66 7.95
N GLY A 154 6.06 10.82 8.09
CA GLY A 154 4.67 10.89 8.53
C GLY A 154 3.68 10.26 7.54
N GLY A 155 3.91 10.46 6.24
CA GLY A 155 3.10 9.84 5.19
C GLY A 155 3.30 8.33 5.09
N ASP A 156 4.55 7.86 5.25
CA ASP A 156 4.88 6.44 5.36
C ASP A 156 4.09 5.76 6.48
N LEU A 157 4.07 6.35 7.68
CA LEU A 157 3.39 5.75 8.82
C LEU A 157 1.88 5.57 8.58
N VAL A 158 1.24 6.57 7.95
CA VAL A 158 -0.16 6.51 7.56
C VAL A 158 -0.41 5.35 6.59
N LEU A 159 0.38 5.26 5.51
CA LEU A 159 0.24 4.19 4.52
C LEU A 159 0.48 2.80 5.13
N ILE A 160 1.46 2.68 6.02
CA ILE A 160 1.76 1.43 6.72
C ILE A 160 0.56 0.99 7.57
N VAL A 161 -0.02 1.91 8.34
CA VAL A 161 -1.16 1.62 9.22
C VAL A 161 -2.44 1.33 8.41
N ASP A 162 -2.66 2.04 7.31
CA ASP A 162 -3.78 1.80 6.41
C ASP A 162 -3.65 0.46 5.65
N SER A 163 -2.43 -0.06 5.51
CA SER A 163 -2.15 -1.37 4.89
C SER A 163 -2.32 -2.56 5.85
N LEU A 164 -2.67 -2.34 7.12
CA LEU A 164 -2.74 -3.41 8.13
C LEU A 164 -3.78 -4.48 7.77
N ALA A 165 -3.34 -5.74 7.73
CA ALA A 165 -4.20 -6.91 7.54
C ALA A 165 -4.06 -7.93 8.69
N PRO A 166 -5.09 -8.77 8.93
CA PRO A 166 -5.04 -9.80 9.97
C PRO A 166 -3.92 -10.83 9.73
N VAL A 167 -3.23 -11.20 10.81
CA VAL A 167 -2.15 -12.19 10.81
C VAL A 167 -2.72 -13.59 11.08
N GLY A 168 -2.50 -14.51 10.16
CA GLY A 168 -2.80 -15.93 10.26
C GLY A 168 -1.89 -16.66 11.26
N ALA A 169 -2.23 -17.92 11.57
CA ALA A 169 -1.55 -18.72 12.61
C ALA A 169 -0.05 -18.93 12.36
N ASP A 170 0.35 -18.88 11.10
CA ASP A 170 1.72 -19.01 10.60
C ASP A 170 2.47 -17.67 10.48
N GLY A 171 1.87 -16.55 10.88
CA GLY A 171 2.47 -15.22 10.74
C GLY A 171 2.23 -14.57 9.38
N ALA A 172 1.61 -15.27 8.44
CA ALA A 172 1.26 -14.74 7.13
C ALA A 172 0.07 -13.79 7.21
N VAL A 173 -0.04 -12.86 6.27
CA VAL A 173 -1.25 -12.05 6.07
C VAL A 173 -2.07 -12.68 4.97
N ALA A 174 -3.29 -13.11 5.29
CA ALA A 174 -4.15 -13.79 4.34
C ALA A 174 -4.55 -12.85 3.19
N PRO A 175 -4.57 -13.31 1.94
CA PRO A 175 -5.06 -12.50 0.84
C PRO A 175 -6.57 -12.24 1.02
N ARG A 176 -7.05 -11.11 0.51
CA ARG A 176 -8.48 -10.79 0.51
C ARG A 176 -9.15 -11.48 -0.68
N CYS A 177 -9.94 -12.50 -0.41
CA CYS A 177 -10.65 -13.28 -1.44
C CYS A 177 -12.09 -12.82 -1.63
N PHE A 178 -12.58 -12.85 -2.87
CA PHE A 178 -13.92 -12.41 -3.23
C PHE A 178 -14.72 -13.56 -3.87
N ALA A 179 -15.79 -13.99 -3.20
CA ALA A 179 -16.65 -15.06 -3.70
C ALA A 179 -17.28 -14.73 -5.08
N ALA A 180 -17.51 -13.45 -5.38
CA ALA A 180 -18.10 -13.00 -6.65
C ALA A 180 -17.26 -13.37 -7.88
N THR A 181 -15.92 -13.42 -7.75
CA THR A 181 -15.01 -13.74 -8.86
C THR A 181 -14.14 -14.96 -8.59
N GLY A 182 -14.11 -15.45 -7.36
CA GLY A 182 -13.20 -16.52 -6.91
C GLY A 182 -11.75 -16.08 -6.75
N GLN A 183 -11.43 -14.80 -7.00
CA GLN A 183 -10.08 -14.26 -7.02
C GLN A 183 -9.68 -13.68 -5.67
N CYS A 184 -8.39 -13.68 -5.39
CA CYS A 184 -7.82 -13.13 -4.17
C CYS A 184 -6.81 -12.01 -4.46
N ILE A 185 -6.73 -11.03 -3.56
CA ILE A 185 -5.75 -9.94 -3.63
C ILE A 185 -4.75 -10.11 -2.49
N GLY A 186 -3.47 -10.18 -2.80
CA GLY A 186 -2.40 -10.34 -1.81
C GLY A 186 -1.43 -9.16 -1.76
N GLY A 187 -0.56 -9.18 -0.76
CA GLY A 187 0.66 -8.36 -0.69
C GLY A 187 0.49 -6.88 -1.05
N ARG A 188 1.38 -6.40 -1.94
CA ARG A 188 1.47 -4.99 -2.35
C ARG A 188 0.22 -4.50 -3.10
N PHE A 189 -0.46 -5.39 -3.83
CA PHE A 189 -1.67 -5.03 -4.55
C PHE A 189 -2.86 -4.91 -3.60
N LEU A 190 -2.94 -5.74 -2.56
CA LEU A 190 -3.96 -5.56 -1.52
C LEU A 190 -3.75 -4.24 -0.78
N ALA A 191 -2.49 -3.91 -0.42
CA ALA A 191 -2.15 -2.64 0.21
C ALA A 191 -2.60 -1.44 -0.64
N ARG A 192 -2.20 -1.41 -1.93
CA ARG A 192 -2.59 -0.34 -2.86
C ARG A 192 -4.10 -0.29 -3.06
N TRP A 193 -4.74 -1.44 -3.25
CA TRP A 193 -6.17 -1.52 -3.47
C TRP A 193 -6.95 -0.97 -2.28
N LEU A 194 -6.56 -1.28 -1.04
CA LEU A 194 -7.16 -0.73 0.17
C LEU A 194 -6.93 0.78 0.29
N ALA A 195 -5.69 1.24 0.11
CA ALA A 195 -5.33 2.65 0.26
C ALA A 195 -5.99 3.57 -0.78
N TYR A 196 -6.24 3.08 -2.00
CA TYR A 196 -6.77 3.88 -3.11
C TYR A 196 -8.19 3.47 -3.49
N GLY A 197 -9.08 3.38 -2.49
CA GLY A 197 -10.53 3.37 -2.69
C GLY A 197 -11.20 2.00 -2.79
N GLY A 198 -10.45 0.91 -2.58
CA GLY A 198 -10.97 -0.44 -2.43
C GLY A 198 -11.92 -0.87 -3.54
N LEU A 199 -12.98 -1.56 -3.16
CA LEU A 199 -13.96 -2.14 -4.08
C LEU A 199 -14.69 -1.05 -4.87
N ALA A 200 -15.04 0.05 -4.22
CA ALA A 200 -15.82 1.13 -4.83
C ALA A 200 -15.08 1.78 -6.02
N ARG A 201 -13.74 1.86 -5.96
CA ARG A 201 -12.93 2.50 -7.01
C ARG A 201 -12.28 1.52 -7.98
N ASN A 202 -11.75 0.41 -7.50
CA ASN A 202 -10.97 -0.51 -8.32
C ASN A 202 -11.84 -1.64 -8.90
N GLY A 203 -12.96 -1.96 -8.23
CA GLY A 203 -13.83 -3.09 -8.56
C GLY A 203 -13.28 -4.42 -8.05
N TYR A 204 -13.97 -5.51 -8.40
CA TYR A 204 -13.57 -6.86 -8.02
C TYR A 204 -12.30 -7.31 -8.78
N PRO A 205 -11.43 -8.12 -8.17
CA PRO A 205 -10.33 -8.76 -8.89
C PRO A 205 -10.86 -9.73 -9.94
N LEU A 206 -10.30 -9.68 -11.14
CA LEU A 206 -10.64 -10.52 -12.29
C LEU A 206 -9.62 -11.64 -12.54
N THR A 207 -8.41 -11.51 -11.99
CA THR A 207 -7.33 -12.49 -12.11
C THR A 207 -6.59 -12.64 -10.79
N ASP A 208 -5.80 -13.70 -10.66
CA ASP A 208 -4.67 -13.74 -9.73
C ASP A 208 -3.55 -12.79 -10.22
N GLU A 209 -2.49 -12.63 -9.42
CA GLU A 209 -1.26 -11.96 -9.87
C GLU A 209 -0.53 -12.82 -10.91
N PHE A 210 -0.09 -12.21 -12.01
CA PHE A 210 0.72 -12.89 -13.03
C PHE A 210 1.69 -11.94 -13.70
N ARG A 211 2.68 -12.48 -14.43
CA ARG A 211 3.62 -11.67 -15.22
C ARG A 211 3.08 -11.40 -16.61
N GLN A 212 3.15 -10.15 -17.05
CA GLN A 212 2.70 -9.71 -18.37
C GLN A 212 3.71 -8.73 -18.97
N THR A 213 4.04 -8.89 -20.25
CA THR A 213 4.73 -7.85 -21.02
C THR A 213 3.75 -6.73 -21.36
N LEU A 214 4.06 -5.50 -20.96
CA LEU A 214 3.19 -4.35 -21.10
C LEU A 214 3.53 -3.47 -22.31
N GLU A 215 2.89 -2.31 -22.41
CA GLU A 215 2.93 -1.41 -23.56
C GLU A 215 4.34 -0.86 -23.88
N ASP A 216 5.24 -0.85 -22.91
CA ASP A 216 6.65 -0.44 -23.06
C ASP A 216 7.59 -1.60 -23.42
N GLY A 217 7.06 -2.82 -23.57
CA GLY A 217 7.82 -4.02 -23.88
C GLY A 217 8.53 -4.65 -22.68
N GLN A 218 8.35 -4.12 -21.47
CA GLN A 218 8.91 -4.70 -20.24
C GLN A 218 7.92 -5.67 -19.59
N GLU A 219 8.45 -6.65 -18.86
CA GLU A 219 7.63 -7.60 -18.09
C GLU A 219 7.39 -7.07 -16.68
N TYR A 220 6.11 -7.03 -16.31
CA TYR A 220 5.67 -6.59 -14.98
C TYR A 220 4.82 -7.65 -14.31
N THR A 221 4.84 -7.68 -12.97
CA THR A 221 3.79 -8.40 -12.22
C THR A 221 2.56 -7.52 -12.22
N VAL A 222 1.42 -8.09 -12.58
CA VAL A 222 0.15 -7.37 -12.71
C VAL A 222 -1.00 -8.16 -12.10
N GLN A 223 -2.07 -7.46 -11.74
CA GLN A 223 -3.36 -8.05 -11.43
C GLN A 223 -4.47 -7.19 -12.01
N TYR A 224 -5.43 -7.83 -12.69
CA TYR A 224 -6.58 -7.14 -13.27
C TYR A 224 -7.74 -7.09 -12.27
N PHE A 225 -8.40 -5.94 -12.26
CA PHE A 225 -9.64 -5.66 -11.56
C PHE A 225 -10.67 -5.18 -12.58
N GLU A 226 -11.94 -5.04 -12.19
CA GLU A 226 -12.97 -4.58 -13.13
C GLU A 226 -12.65 -3.22 -13.75
N ARG A 227 -12.09 -2.29 -12.96
CA ARG A 227 -11.89 -0.91 -13.39
C ARG A 227 -10.45 -0.59 -13.75
N VAL A 228 -9.50 -1.33 -13.18
CA VAL A 228 -8.06 -1.02 -13.30
C VAL A 228 -7.22 -2.29 -13.45
N ARG A 229 -5.96 -2.12 -13.88
CA ARG A 229 -4.88 -3.10 -13.67
C ARG A 229 -3.89 -2.46 -12.71
N LEU A 230 -3.52 -3.18 -11.67
CA LEU A 230 -2.40 -2.79 -10.83
C LEU A 230 -1.12 -3.39 -11.40
N GLU A 231 -0.08 -2.57 -11.50
CA GLU A 231 1.21 -2.90 -12.10
C GLU A 231 2.30 -2.68 -11.06
N TRP A 232 3.16 -3.68 -10.87
CA TRP A 232 4.30 -3.54 -9.97
C TRP A 232 5.56 -3.11 -10.73
N HIS A 233 5.98 -1.86 -10.50
CA HIS A 233 7.17 -1.20 -11.00
C HIS A 233 8.28 -1.16 -9.92
N PRO A 234 9.12 -2.19 -9.79
CA PRO A 234 10.17 -2.22 -8.78
C PRO A 234 11.23 -1.11 -8.89
N GLU A 235 11.35 -0.48 -10.05
CA GLU A 235 12.27 0.59 -10.40
C GLU A 235 11.83 1.96 -9.89
N ASN A 236 10.53 2.13 -9.62
CA ASN A 236 10.00 3.40 -9.15
C ASN A 236 10.31 3.64 -7.67
N ASP A 237 10.12 4.90 -7.26
CA ASP A 237 10.08 5.27 -5.86
C ASP A 237 9.12 4.33 -5.08
N PRO A 238 9.47 3.88 -3.86
CA PRO A 238 8.63 3.01 -3.04
C PRO A 238 7.13 3.37 -2.99
N PHE A 239 6.77 4.65 -3.02
CA PHE A 239 5.38 5.12 -3.01
C PHE A 239 4.63 4.90 -4.34
N ASP A 240 5.37 4.79 -5.43
CA ASP A 240 4.88 4.70 -6.82
C ASP A 240 5.22 3.36 -7.48
N GLN A 241 5.64 2.35 -6.70
CA GLN A 241 5.90 1.01 -7.22
C GLN A 241 4.65 0.25 -7.61
N VAL A 242 3.46 0.65 -7.13
CA VAL A 242 2.20 0.08 -7.63
C VAL A 242 1.42 1.18 -8.32
N GLN A 243 1.30 1.09 -9.63
CA GLN A 243 0.58 2.07 -10.45
C GLN A 243 -0.68 1.45 -11.05
N LEU A 244 -1.62 2.33 -11.44
CA LEU A 244 -2.64 1.93 -12.39
C LEU A 244 -2.02 1.84 -13.77
N GLY A 245 -2.40 0.83 -14.53
CA GLY A 245 -2.05 0.76 -15.93
C GLY A 245 -2.55 1.94 -16.73
N GLN A 246 -1.88 2.23 -17.85
CA GLN A 246 -2.17 3.36 -18.74
C GLN A 246 -3.43 3.14 -19.60
N PHE A 247 -4.50 2.69 -18.95
CA PHE A 247 -5.74 2.27 -19.58
C PHE A 247 -6.46 3.42 -20.25
N GLY A 248 -6.43 4.61 -19.65
CA GLY A 248 -7.05 5.78 -20.26
C GLY A 248 -6.41 6.13 -21.60
N ARG A 249 -5.08 6.18 -21.69
CA ARG A 249 -4.36 6.38 -22.96
C ARG A 249 -4.66 5.26 -23.96
N ARG A 250 -4.60 4.00 -23.54
CA ARG A 250 -4.84 2.85 -24.41
C ARG A 250 -6.26 2.85 -25.00
N VAL A 251 -7.28 2.96 -24.14
CA VAL A 251 -8.69 2.94 -24.56
C VAL A 251 -9.04 4.16 -25.38
N PHE A 252 -8.54 5.36 -25.00
CA PHE A 252 -8.77 6.57 -25.79
C PHE A 252 -8.21 6.42 -27.20
N ARG A 253 -6.96 5.95 -27.34
CA ARG A 253 -6.33 5.73 -28.64
C ARG A 253 -7.07 4.70 -29.49
N GLU A 254 -7.48 3.59 -28.89
CA GLU A 254 -8.25 2.55 -29.59
C GLU A 254 -9.58 3.09 -30.13
N ARG A 255 -10.27 3.96 -29.38
CA ARG A 255 -11.56 4.54 -29.79
C ARG A 255 -11.41 5.70 -30.77
N SER A 256 -10.40 6.55 -30.58
CA SER A 256 -10.29 7.84 -31.28
C SER A 256 -9.25 7.87 -32.40
N GLY A 257 -8.33 6.90 -32.43
CA GLY A 257 -7.14 6.90 -33.29
C GLY A 257 -6.08 7.94 -32.92
N ARG A 258 -6.19 8.59 -31.74
CA ARG A 258 -5.33 9.71 -31.31
C ARG A 258 -4.78 9.48 -29.91
N GLU A 259 -3.63 10.07 -29.61
CA GLU A 259 -3.00 9.99 -28.26
C GLU A 259 -3.65 10.98 -27.26
N SER A 260 -4.13 12.13 -27.74
CA SER A 260 -4.90 13.12 -26.98
C SER A 260 -5.84 13.91 -27.91
N ASP A 261 -6.81 14.63 -27.34
CA ASP A 261 -7.57 15.64 -28.08
C ASP A 261 -6.76 16.93 -28.28
N PRO A 262 -7.09 17.77 -29.28
CA PRO A 262 -6.59 19.13 -29.33
C PRO A 262 -6.96 19.86 -28.03
N PRO A 263 -5.97 20.37 -27.28
CA PRO A 263 -6.26 21.07 -26.04
C PRO A 263 -7.04 22.36 -26.32
N VAL A 264 -7.91 22.72 -25.39
CA VAL A 264 -8.60 24.02 -25.38
C VAL A 264 -8.18 24.75 -24.10
N PRO A 265 -7.00 25.39 -24.08
CA PRO A 265 -6.46 26.00 -22.87
C PRO A 265 -7.43 27.00 -22.24
N GLN A 266 -7.68 26.84 -20.94
CA GLN A 266 -8.42 27.80 -20.14
C GLN A 266 -7.50 28.38 -19.08
N THR A 267 -7.57 29.70 -18.87
CA THR A 267 -6.82 30.35 -17.79
C THR A 267 -7.43 29.99 -16.44
N GLY A 268 -6.67 29.32 -15.56
CA GLY A 268 -7.11 28.98 -14.21
C GLY A 268 -6.14 28.02 -13.48
N PRO A 269 -6.38 27.73 -12.18
CA PRO A 269 -5.52 26.85 -11.37
C PRO A 269 -5.55 25.36 -11.78
N SER A 270 -6.31 25.06 -12.83
CA SER A 270 -6.71 23.75 -13.32
C SER A 270 -6.00 23.33 -14.61
N TYR A 271 -5.08 24.16 -15.10
CA TYR A 271 -4.42 24.00 -16.38
C TYR A 271 -3.14 23.16 -16.25
N PHE A 272 -2.99 22.14 -17.09
CA PHE A 272 -1.82 21.26 -17.16
C PHE A 272 -0.94 21.69 -18.33
N THR A 273 0.20 22.29 -18.05
CA THR A 273 1.10 22.86 -19.06
C THR A 273 1.63 21.83 -20.06
N GLU A 274 1.87 20.61 -19.60
CA GLU A 274 2.51 19.54 -20.35
C GLU A 274 1.58 18.92 -21.39
N THR A 275 0.26 18.95 -21.14
CA THR A 275 -0.76 18.43 -22.06
C THR A 275 -1.62 19.52 -22.69
N GLY A 276 -1.62 20.73 -22.13
CA GLY A 276 -2.47 21.85 -22.54
C GLY A 276 -3.93 21.70 -22.11
N HIS A 277 -4.28 20.66 -21.36
CA HIS A 277 -5.64 20.35 -20.95
C HIS A 277 -6.01 20.94 -19.59
N ASN A 278 -7.31 21.04 -19.33
CA ASN A 278 -7.84 21.59 -18.09
C ASN A 278 -8.56 20.53 -17.27
N LEU A 279 -8.59 20.73 -15.95
CA LEU A 279 -9.32 19.89 -15.03
C LEU A 279 -10.13 20.71 -14.03
N SER A 280 -11.45 20.67 -14.10
CA SER A 280 -12.31 21.52 -13.26
C SER A 280 -13.49 20.76 -12.65
N GLY A 281 -14.19 21.43 -11.72
CA GLY A 281 -15.42 20.94 -11.12
C GLY A 281 -15.25 19.58 -10.42
N PRO A 282 -16.26 18.69 -10.48
CA PRO A 282 -16.23 17.40 -9.78
C PRO A 282 -15.03 16.52 -10.12
N PHE A 283 -14.48 16.62 -11.34
CA PHE A 283 -13.31 15.84 -11.74
C PHE A 283 -12.02 16.35 -11.09
N LEU A 284 -11.87 17.66 -10.90
CA LEU A 284 -10.72 18.21 -10.15
C LEU A 284 -10.77 17.78 -8.69
N ASP A 285 -11.92 17.95 -8.05
CA ASP A 285 -12.12 17.57 -6.65
C ASP A 285 -11.82 16.08 -6.45
N TYR A 286 -12.35 15.24 -7.34
CA TYR A 286 -12.08 13.82 -7.32
C TYR A 286 -10.59 13.52 -7.55
N TRP A 287 -9.95 14.11 -8.55
CA TRP A 287 -8.54 13.87 -8.84
C TRP A 287 -7.65 14.23 -7.64
N GLN A 288 -7.86 15.40 -7.03
CA GLN A 288 -7.08 15.88 -5.88
C GLN A 288 -7.26 14.99 -4.65
N GLN A 289 -8.48 14.57 -4.35
CA GLN A 289 -8.78 13.73 -3.19
C GLN A 289 -8.28 12.30 -3.33
N ASN A 290 -7.93 11.85 -4.55
CA ASN A 290 -7.75 10.45 -4.86
C ASN A 290 -6.37 10.08 -5.41
N GLY A 291 -5.36 10.92 -5.13
CA GLY A 291 -3.95 10.65 -5.44
C GLY A 291 -3.40 11.39 -6.66
N GLY A 292 -4.24 12.19 -7.32
CA GLY A 292 -3.86 13.10 -8.38
C GLY A 292 -2.97 12.48 -9.45
N ILE A 293 -1.85 13.15 -9.74
CA ILE A 293 -0.96 12.81 -10.85
C ILE A 293 -0.38 11.41 -10.71
N SER A 294 0.01 11.02 -9.50
CA SER A 294 0.58 9.69 -9.22
C SER A 294 -0.42 8.56 -9.46
N GLN A 295 -1.72 8.82 -9.30
CA GLN A 295 -2.76 7.81 -9.48
C GLN A 295 -3.31 7.77 -10.90
N PHE A 296 -3.64 8.94 -11.47
CA PHE A 296 -4.42 9.03 -12.71
C PHE A 296 -3.60 9.51 -13.91
N GLY A 297 -2.44 10.12 -13.65
CA GLY A 297 -1.68 10.83 -14.66
C GLY A 297 -2.38 12.11 -15.13
N GLN A 298 -1.89 12.62 -16.26
CA GLN A 298 -2.36 13.87 -16.84
C GLN A 298 -3.67 13.71 -17.62
N PRO A 299 -4.50 14.77 -17.73
CA PRO A 299 -5.64 14.77 -18.64
C PRO A 299 -5.19 14.63 -20.11
N LEU A 300 -5.97 13.90 -20.89
CA LEU A 300 -5.79 13.68 -22.33
C LEU A 300 -6.90 14.34 -23.18
N THR A 301 -7.96 14.81 -22.52
CA THR A 301 -9.11 15.46 -23.14
C THR A 301 -9.65 16.53 -22.21
N GLU A 302 -10.52 17.40 -22.73
CA GLU A 302 -11.48 18.14 -21.89
C GLU A 302 -12.64 17.22 -21.46
N PRO A 303 -13.53 17.65 -20.55
CA PRO A 303 -14.78 16.93 -20.29
C PRO A 303 -15.73 16.97 -21.51
N PHE A 304 -16.26 15.82 -21.92
CA PHE A 304 -17.21 15.73 -23.04
C PHE A 304 -18.26 14.63 -22.82
N PRO A 305 -19.44 14.68 -23.48
CA PRO A 305 -20.42 13.62 -23.38
C PRO A 305 -20.00 12.38 -24.17
N GLU A 306 -20.01 11.20 -23.55
CA GLU A 306 -19.75 9.91 -24.19
C GLU A 306 -20.86 8.92 -23.83
N ARG A 307 -21.28 8.10 -24.81
CA ARG A 307 -22.16 6.95 -24.55
C ARG A 307 -21.32 5.78 -24.03
N LEU A 308 -21.64 5.29 -22.84
CA LEU A 308 -20.88 4.26 -22.15
C LEU A 308 -21.46 2.85 -22.37
N GLU A 309 -20.84 1.86 -21.73
CA GLU A 309 -21.11 0.44 -21.93
C GLU A 309 -22.52 0.01 -21.49
N ASP A 310 -23.15 0.78 -20.60
CA ASP A 310 -24.53 0.60 -20.16
C ASP A 310 -25.56 1.24 -21.12
N GLY A 311 -25.09 1.89 -22.19
CA GLY A 311 -25.91 2.57 -23.18
C GLY A 311 -26.33 3.99 -22.80
N ASN A 312 -25.99 4.49 -21.61
CA ASN A 312 -26.31 5.85 -21.18
C ASN A 312 -25.21 6.84 -21.59
N VAL A 313 -25.56 8.13 -21.65
CA VAL A 313 -24.60 9.20 -21.94
C VAL A 313 -24.18 9.86 -20.64
N TYR A 314 -22.87 9.95 -20.43
CA TYR A 314 -22.27 10.58 -19.26
C TYR A 314 -21.26 11.63 -19.70
N THR A 315 -21.06 12.65 -18.87
CA THR A 315 -19.87 13.50 -19.01
C THR A 315 -18.66 12.70 -18.57
N VAL A 316 -17.65 12.61 -19.43
CA VAL A 316 -16.41 11.89 -19.15
C VAL A 316 -15.20 12.77 -19.41
N GLN A 317 -14.07 12.42 -18.80
CA GLN A 317 -12.77 12.96 -19.15
C GLN A 317 -11.73 11.85 -19.10
N TYR A 318 -10.87 11.79 -20.11
CA TYR A 318 -9.78 10.81 -20.17
C TYR A 318 -8.51 11.38 -19.56
N PHE A 319 -7.80 10.54 -18.84
CA PHE A 319 -6.47 10.76 -18.27
C PHE A 319 -5.56 9.63 -18.76
N GLU A 320 -4.26 9.74 -18.49
CA GLU A 320 -3.30 8.70 -18.91
C GLU A 320 -3.68 7.30 -18.39
N ARG A 321 -4.14 7.20 -17.14
CA ARG A 321 -4.39 5.91 -16.47
C ARG A 321 -5.87 5.58 -16.25
N ALA A 322 -6.79 6.52 -16.49
CA ALA A 322 -8.21 6.31 -16.24
C ALA A 322 -9.11 7.15 -17.14
N ARG A 323 -10.38 6.77 -17.23
CA ARG A 323 -11.48 7.66 -17.63
C ARG A 323 -12.33 7.94 -16.41
N PHE A 324 -12.59 9.21 -16.13
CA PHE A 324 -13.56 9.61 -15.13
C PHE A 324 -14.93 9.73 -15.77
N GLU A 325 -15.95 9.29 -15.04
CA GLU A 325 -17.34 9.29 -15.45
C GLU A 325 -18.17 10.01 -14.39
N TYR A 326 -18.91 11.04 -14.80
CA TYR A 326 -19.78 11.77 -13.88
C TYR A 326 -21.18 11.15 -13.83
N HIS A 327 -21.53 10.59 -12.68
CA HIS A 327 -22.79 9.89 -12.39
C HIS A 327 -23.66 10.73 -11.43
N PRO A 328 -24.43 11.73 -11.91
CA PRO A 328 -25.15 12.68 -11.05
C PRO A 328 -26.28 12.04 -10.23
N ALA A 329 -26.74 10.84 -10.59
CA ALA A 329 -27.74 10.09 -9.83
C ALA A 329 -27.16 9.50 -8.53
N ASN A 330 -25.83 9.37 -8.41
CA ASN A 330 -25.19 8.92 -7.19
C ASN A 330 -24.95 10.10 -6.25
N ALA A 331 -25.11 9.89 -4.95
CA ALA A 331 -24.72 10.89 -3.97
C ALA A 331 -23.18 11.04 -3.91
N PRO A 332 -22.63 12.26 -3.76
CA PRO A 332 -21.23 12.43 -3.41
C PRO A 332 -20.83 11.63 -2.16
N PRO A 333 -19.62 11.05 -2.08
CA PRO A 333 -18.52 11.17 -3.05
C PRO A 333 -18.54 10.10 -4.18
N TYR A 334 -19.67 9.42 -4.42
CA TYR A 334 -19.78 8.32 -5.39
C TYR A 334 -20.29 8.74 -6.78
N ASN A 335 -20.36 10.05 -7.03
CA ASN A 335 -20.81 10.67 -8.27
C ASN A 335 -19.72 10.81 -9.33
N VAL A 336 -18.47 10.44 -9.02
CA VAL A 336 -17.40 10.26 -10.02
C VAL A 336 -16.86 8.83 -9.90
N LEU A 337 -16.92 8.08 -11.00
CA LEU A 337 -16.45 6.70 -11.08
C LEU A 337 -15.36 6.56 -12.14
N LEU A 338 -14.53 5.52 -12.01
CA LEU A 338 -13.57 5.15 -13.05
C LEU A 338 -14.26 4.26 -14.10
N GLY A 339 -13.85 4.34 -15.37
CA GLY A 339 -14.31 3.39 -16.38
C GLY A 339 -13.93 1.94 -16.08
N GLN A 340 -14.70 0.98 -16.58
CA GLN A 340 -14.46 -0.46 -16.39
C GLN A 340 -13.36 -1.00 -17.32
N PHE A 341 -12.21 -0.33 -17.35
CA PHE A 341 -11.17 -0.60 -18.34
C PHE A 341 -10.41 -1.90 -18.12
N GLY A 342 -10.29 -2.37 -16.88
CA GLY A 342 -9.67 -3.67 -16.63
C GLY A 342 -10.47 -4.82 -17.22
N ARG A 343 -11.80 -4.78 -17.14
CA ARG A 343 -12.68 -5.74 -17.84
C ARG A 343 -12.53 -5.65 -19.36
N GLN A 344 -12.52 -4.42 -19.91
CA GLN A 344 -12.41 -4.21 -21.36
C GLN A 344 -11.06 -4.72 -21.91
N ILE A 345 -9.95 -4.36 -21.26
CA ILE A 345 -8.60 -4.67 -21.75
C ILE A 345 -8.28 -6.16 -21.56
N LEU A 346 -8.69 -6.76 -20.45
CA LEU A 346 -8.51 -8.21 -20.23
C LEU A 346 -9.22 -9.02 -21.32
N ALA A 347 -10.44 -8.60 -21.71
CA ALA A 347 -11.18 -9.25 -22.79
C ALA A 347 -10.52 -9.07 -24.18
N ALA A 348 -9.90 -7.93 -24.44
CA ALA A 348 -9.23 -7.63 -25.71
C ALA A 348 -7.84 -8.28 -25.86
N GLY A 349 -7.19 -8.66 -24.76
CA GLY A 349 -5.82 -9.19 -24.73
C GLY A 349 -5.68 -10.66 -24.30
N GLY A 350 -6.79 -11.40 -24.18
CA GLY A 350 -6.78 -12.79 -23.72
C GLY A 350 -6.40 -13.80 -24.81
N ARG A 351 -5.11 -13.86 -25.18
CA ARG A 351 -4.40 -15.07 -25.64
C ARG A 351 -2.90 -14.87 -25.64
#